data_AF-A0A7J2MXJ2-F1
#
_entry.id   AF-A0A7J2MXJ2-F1
#
_cell.length_a   1.000
_cell.length_b   1.000
_cell.length_c   1.000
_cell.angle_alpha   90.00
_cell.angle_beta   90.00
_cell.angle_gamma   90.00
#
_symmetry.space_group_name_H-M   'P 1'
#
loop_
_entity.id
_entity.type
_entity.pdbx_description
1 polymer ?
#
loop_
_entity_poly.entity_id
_entity_poly.type
_entity_poly.pdbx_seq_one_letter_code
_entity_poly.pdbx_strand_id
1 'polypeptide(L)'
;MDFASIEKKWQERWFSREIYKAKKEKGKKFFIHFAYPGISGYLHVGHMRGFTYADIIARYMRMKGYDVIFPAGFHATGLPAVSLAKKVARKDEATLQYLRQNGCPEEIIERLADPLEVVKFFSKVYVEEYWKKFGFLIDYTRLMDTISPGYKKFIQWQFRKLNEKGLLIQKPHFAPFCPNCGPVAVDRSETDISEGGDAEILEFIVIKFKYNGKILPAATLRPETIFGVTNMWVNDEVEYIIAKIGNEEWILSEKAVKKLKYQLDEVEVIGKIHGKELVGKKCIAPIINKEIPILPAKFVSPDIATGIVMSVPAHAPYDYVALRDLGMPVEPIVIIKIQGYEIPAKEIVEKMGIKNQTEYEKLEEATEIIYKEEFHKGIMNENCREYEGMKVNEAKEEIKNDLLLTNQAIIMREFSKRVVCRCGEEVVIKKIPDQWFIKYSDEELTEKSKEWVKNMNIYPKDYKEELPKILEWYGDRACIRQGSWLGTPFPFDEKWVIEPISDSTLYPAYYIISKYVNEGKINVEEMNDDFFDYVFLGKGEAKNEIWEEIRKEFDYWYPVDINLGGKEHKTVHFPVFIMN
;
A
#
# COMPACT_ATOMS: atom_id res chain seq x y z
N MET A 1 13.25 48.61 -5.90
CA MET A 1 14.34 47.75 -6.41
C MET A 1 13.68 46.74 -7.33
N ASP A 2 14.13 46.63 -8.57
CA ASP A 2 13.57 45.65 -9.52
C ASP A 2 14.27 44.30 -9.32
N PHE A 3 13.67 43.45 -8.48
CA PHE A 3 14.23 42.15 -8.16
C PHE A 3 14.20 41.18 -9.35
N ALA A 4 13.22 41.29 -10.26
CA ALA A 4 13.13 40.43 -11.44
C ALA A 4 14.33 40.63 -12.38
N SER A 5 14.73 41.88 -12.62
CA SER A 5 15.93 42.17 -13.41
C SER A 5 17.21 41.69 -12.71
N ILE A 6 17.28 41.75 -11.39
CA ILE A 6 18.43 41.26 -10.61
C ILE A 6 18.52 39.73 -10.67
N GLU A 7 17.41 39.03 -10.48
CA GLU A 7 17.31 37.56 -10.56
C GLU A 7 17.76 37.06 -11.93
N LYS A 8 17.19 37.61 -13.00
CA LYS A 8 17.54 37.24 -14.39
C LYS A 8 19.03 37.43 -14.66
N LYS A 9 19.60 38.59 -14.27
CA LYS A 9 21.04 38.88 -14.42
C LYS A 9 21.92 37.82 -13.75
N TRP A 10 21.58 37.40 -12.53
CA TRP A 10 22.39 36.42 -11.80
C TRP A 10 22.20 35.00 -12.32
N GLN A 11 20.97 34.61 -12.65
CA GLN A 11 20.67 33.31 -13.26
C GLN A 11 21.47 33.14 -14.57
N GLU A 12 21.38 34.09 -15.50
CA GLU A 12 22.14 34.07 -16.76
C GLU A 12 23.66 33.94 -16.52
N ARG A 13 24.19 34.65 -15.51
CA ARG A 13 25.62 34.59 -15.16
C ARG A 13 26.01 33.24 -14.55
N TRP A 14 25.16 32.65 -13.71
CA TRP A 14 25.42 31.35 -13.07
C TRP A 14 25.38 30.22 -14.10
N PHE A 15 24.38 30.22 -14.98
CA PHE A 15 24.22 29.20 -16.02
C PHE A 15 25.30 29.30 -17.11
N SER A 16 25.63 30.52 -17.58
CA SER A 16 26.71 30.69 -18.58
C SER A 16 28.09 30.30 -18.08
N ARG A 17 28.31 30.37 -16.75
CA ARG A 17 29.56 29.92 -16.10
C ARG A 17 29.50 28.49 -15.58
N GLU A 18 28.36 27.80 -15.79
CA GLU A 18 28.14 26.41 -15.39
C GLU A 18 28.46 26.12 -13.91
N ILE A 19 28.23 27.08 -13.01
CA ILE A 19 28.61 26.94 -11.59
C ILE A 19 27.78 25.90 -10.84
N TYR A 20 26.72 25.40 -11.48
CA TYR A 20 25.85 24.35 -10.97
C TYR A 20 26.48 22.96 -11.11
N LYS A 21 27.44 22.78 -12.02
CA LYS A 21 28.14 21.50 -12.23
C LYS A 21 29.01 21.18 -11.02
N ALA A 22 28.91 19.95 -10.51
CA ALA A 22 29.74 19.51 -9.40
C ALA A 22 31.21 19.39 -9.84
N LYS A 23 32.14 19.83 -8.98
CA LYS A 23 33.60 19.77 -9.23
C LYS A 23 34.31 19.18 -8.03
N LYS A 24 35.40 18.45 -8.28
CA LYS A 24 36.26 17.79 -7.28
C LYS A 24 37.55 18.59 -7.09
N GLU A 25 37.48 19.75 -6.46
CA GLU A 25 38.61 20.70 -6.37
C GLU A 25 39.24 20.76 -4.96
N LYS A 26 38.42 20.65 -3.92
CA LYS A 26 38.80 20.95 -2.53
C LYS A 26 39.05 19.71 -1.67
N GLY A 27 38.66 18.53 -2.16
CA GLY A 27 38.85 17.25 -1.48
C GLY A 27 37.90 17.00 -0.31
N LYS A 28 36.91 17.88 -0.09
CA LYS A 28 35.84 17.71 0.92
C LYS A 28 34.49 17.63 0.23
N LYS A 29 34.01 16.41 -0.01
CA LYS A 29 32.74 16.17 -0.71
C LYS A 29 31.51 16.47 0.16
N PHE A 30 30.41 16.85 -0.48
CA PHE A 30 29.08 16.94 0.13
C PHE A 30 28.01 16.62 -0.92
N PHE A 31 27.31 15.50 -0.73
CA PHE A 31 26.24 15.00 -1.58
C PHE A 31 24.90 15.16 -0.88
N ILE A 32 24.08 16.07 -1.41
CA ILE A 32 22.69 16.29 -1.00
C ILE A 32 21.75 16.07 -2.17
N HIS A 33 20.59 15.47 -1.92
CA HIS A 33 19.50 15.47 -2.88
C HIS A 33 18.15 15.62 -2.17
N PHE A 34 17.14 15.99 -2.95
CA PHE A 34 15.74 15.90 -2.55
C PHE A 34 15.08 14.74 -3.29
N ALA A 35 14.09 14.09 -2.70
CA ALA A 35 13.30 13.07 -3.37
C ALA A 35 12.73 13.62 -4.69
N TYR A 36 12.99 12.93 -5.80
CA TYR A 36 12.50 13.36 -7.10
C TYR A 36 10.96 13.39 -7.16
N PRO A 37 10.36 14.38 -7.83
CA PRO A 37 8.91 14.46 -7.93
C PRO A 37 8.35 13.41 -8.90
N GLY A 38 7.17 12.89 -8.57
CA GLY A 38 6.37 12.10 -9.49
C GLY A 38 5.84 12.94 -10.65
N ILE A 39 5.82 12.38 -11.86
CA ILE A 39 5.27 13.06 -13.04
C ILE A 39 3.76 12.83 -13.11
N SER A 40 3.00 13.78 -12.57
CA SER A 40 1.54 13.75 -12.52
C SER A 40 0.86 15.03 -13.03
N GLY A 41 1.63 16.07 -13.34
CA GLY A 41 1.12 17.39 -13.71
C GLY A 41 2.08 18.52 -13.32
N TYR A 42 1.58 19.73 -13.17
CA TYR A 42 2.37 20.88 -12.71
C TYR A 42 2.72 20.78 -11.20
N LEU A 43 3.96 21.08 -10.82
CA LEU A 43 4.38 21.13 -9.42
C LEU A 43 3.74 22.30 -8.66
N HIS A 44 3.31 22.06 -7.43
CA HIS A 44 2.89 23.11 -6.50
C HIS A 44 4.04 23.59 -5.58
N VAL A 45 3.80 24.68 -4.83
CA VAL A 45 4.76 25.32 -3.90
C VAL A 45 5.38 24.38 -2.86
N GLY A 46 4.68 23.32 -2.45
CA GLY A 46 5.24 22.27 -1.58
C GLY A 46 6.50 21.60 -2.14
N HIS A 47 6.55 21.27 -3.43
CA HIS A 47 7.74 20.73 -4.07
C HIS A 47 8.88 21.75 -4.06
N MET A 48 8.56 23.00 -4.39
CA MET A 48 9.54 24.08 -4.44
C MET A 48 10.18 24.34 -3.07
N ARG A 49 9.41 24.21 -1.99
CA ARG A 49 9.93 24.27 -0.62
C ARG A 49 11.00 23.21 -0.36
N GLY A 50 10.77 21.96 -0.77
CA GLY A 50 11.73 20.86 -0.61
C GLY A 50 13.06 21.13 -1.33
N PHE A 51 12.99 21.47 -2.61
CA PHE A 51 14.20 21.83 -3.39
C PHE A 51 14.89 23.09 -2.87
N THR A 52 14.15 24.06 -2.34
CA THR A 52 14.73 25.27 -1.73
C THR A 52 15.59 24.92 -0.51
N TYR A 53 15.16 23.99 0.36
CA TYR A 53 15.99 23.54 1.47
C TYR A 53 17.29 22.88 1.00
N ALA A 54 17.20 22.01 -0.01
CA ALA A 54 18.37 21.36 -0.58
C ALA A 54 19.36 22.39 -1.16
N ASP A 55 18.87 23.36 -1.93
CA ASP A 55 19.70 24.40 -2.55
C ASP A 55 20.34 25.33 -1.51
N ILE A 56 19.62 25.74 -0.47
CA ILE A 56 20.15 26.55 0.64
C ILE A 56 21.32 25.83 1.32
N ILE A 57 21.13 24.55 1.67
CA ILE A 57 22.17 23.75 2.33
C ILE A 57 23.35 23.53 1.39
N ALA A 58 23.09 23.21 0.11
CA ALA A 58 24.13 23.03 -0.90
C ALA A 58 24.99 24.29 -1.05
N ARG A 59 24.37 25.47 -1.15
CA ARG A 59 25.07 26.77 -1.25
C ARG A 59 25.87 27.07 0.02
N TYR A 60 25.29 26.86 1.20
CA TYR A 60 25.99 27.02 2.47
C TYR A 60 27.24 26.14 2.53
N MET A 61 27.14 24.86 2.14
CA MET A 61 28.29 23.96 2.12
C MET A 61 29.34 24.35 1.07
N ARG A 62 28.93 24.83 -0.11
CA ARG A 62 29.86 25.42 -1.10
C ARG A 62 30.65 26.59 -0.50
N MET A 63 29.97 27.48 0.22
CA MET A 63 30.59 28.63 0.90
C MET A 63 31.54 28.21 2.02
N LYS A 64 31.28 27.07 2.68
CA LYS A 64 32.20 26.46 3.67
C LYS A 64 33.41 25.75 3.05
N GLY A 65 33.55 25.76 1.72
CA GLY A 65 34.68 25.14 1.05
C GLY A 65 34.50 23.65 0.77
N TYR A 66 33.27 23.15 0.66
CA TYR A 66 33.01 21.80 0.17
C TYR A 66 32.89 21.78 -1.35
N ASP A 67 33.25 20.64 -1.93
CA ASP A 67 32.87 20.20 -3.26
C ASP A 67 31.45 19.65 -3.15
N VAL A 68 30.47 20.28 -3.81
CA VAL A 68 29.05 19.96 -3.59
C VAL A 68 28.41 19.42 -4.86
N ILE A 69 27.79 18.25 -4.73
CA ILE A 69 26.92 17.65 -5.74
C ILE A 69 25.47 17.75 -5.25
N PHE A 70 24.61 18.34 -6.09
CA PHE A 70 23.17 18.47 -5.87
C PHE A 70 22.44 18.07 -7.14
N PRO A 71 22.16 16.78 -7.36
CA PRO A 71 21.47 16.31 -8.54
C PRO A 71 19.94 16.34 -8.34
N ALA A 72 19.20 16.18 -9.43
CA ALA A 72 17.75 16.00 -9.41
C ALA A 72 17.33 15.06 -10.54
N GLY A 73 16.14 14.48 -10.42
CA GLY A 73 15.55 13.62 -11.45
C GLY A 73 14.04 13.65 -11.41
N PHE A 74 13.42 12.72 -12.13
CA PHE A 74 11.97 12.62 -12.26
C PHE A 74 11.52 11.17 -12.01
N HIS A 75 10.49 11.01 -11.19
CA HIS A 75 9.89 9.69 -10.95
C HIS A 75 8.75 9.47 -11.95
N ALA A 76 9.07 8.83 -13.06
CA ALA A 76 8.14 8.53 -14.14
C ALA A 76 7.51 7.13 -14.02
N THR A 77 8.05 6.28 -13.15
CA THR A 77 7.54 4.94 -12.86
C THR A 77 6.18 5.06 -12.18
N GLY A 78 5.21 4.26 -12.61
CA GLY A 78 3.87 4.24 -12.05
C GLY A 78 2.75 4.53 -13.03
N LEU A 79 1.57 4.75 -12.46
CA LEU A 79 0.36 5.17 -13.17
C LEU A 79 0.18 6.69 -13.36
N PRO A 80 0.74 7.61 -12.57
CA PRO A 80 0.31 9.02 -12.64
C PRO A 80 0.36 9.66 -14.04
N ALA A 81 1.44 9.46 -14.79
CA ALA A 81 1.56 9.94 -16.17
C ALA A 81 0.57 9.23 -17.12
N VAL A 82 0.34 7.93 -16.91
CA VAL A 82 -0.63 7.11 -17.67
C VAL A 82 -2.05 7.57 -17.40
N SER A 83 -2.39 7.84 -16.14
CA SER A 83 -3.69 8.33 -15.70
C SER A 83 -3.99 9.72 -16.26
N LEU A 84 -3.00 10.64 -16.26
CA LEU A 84 -3.14 11.93 -16.95
C LEU A 84 -3.35 11.75 -18.45
N ALA A 85 -2.56 10.90 -19.10
CA ALA A 85 -2.66 10.67 -20.54
C ALA A 85 -4.02 10.10 -20.94
N LYS A 86 -4.55 9.14 -20.18
CA LYS A 86 -5.92 8.62 -20.35
C LYS A 86 -6.99 9.69 -20.17
N LYS A 87 -6.83 10.61 -19.19
CA LYS A 87 -7.75 11.75 -18.99
C LYS A 87 -7.76 12.71 -20.18
N VAL A 88 -6.59 12.97 -20.76
CA VAL A 88 -6.47 13.79 -21.98
C VAL A 88 -7.09 13.07 -23.18
N ALA A 89 -6.77 11.79 -23.38
CA ALA A 89 -7.28 10.98 -24.49
C ALA A 89 -8.83 10.90 -24.50
N ARG A 90 -9.46 10.83 -23.33
CA ARG A 90 -10.93 10.82 -23.17
C ARG A 90 -11.57 12.20 -23.21
N LYS A 91 -10.79 13.27 -23.40
CA LYS A 91 -11.24 14.67 -23.38
C LYS A 91 -11.97 15.05 -22.08
N ASP A 92 -11.38 14.67 -20.95
CA ASP A 92 -11.87 15.03 -19.62
C ASP A 92 -11.84 16.55 -19.41
N GLU A 93 -13.00 17.21 -19.37
CA GLU A 93 -13.08 18.68 -19.40
C GLU A 93 -12.34 19.34 -18.24
N ALA A 94 -12.42 18.78 -17.02
CA ALA A 94 -11.68 19.28 -15.87
C ALA A 94 -10.16 19.23 -16.07
N THR A 95 -9.65 18.12 -16.64
CA THR A 95 -8.21 17.99 -16.96
C THR A 95 -7.78 18.94 -18.06
N LEU A 96 -8.58 19.10 -19.13
CA LEU A 96 -8.29 20.03 -20.22
C LEU A 96 -8.28 21.48 -19.71
N GLN A 97 -9.26 21.86 -18.91
CA GLN A 97 -9.34 23.18 -18.29
C GLN A 97 -8.13 23.45 -17.38
N TYR A 98 -7.73 22.48 -16.55
CA TYR A 98 -6.53 22.56 -15.71
C TYR A 98 -5.27 22.83 -16.53
N LEU A 99 -5.06 22.10 -17.63
CA LEU A 99 -3.90 22.28 -18.50
C LEU A 99 -3.89 23.67 -19.16
N ARG A 100 -5.03 24.11 -19.69
CA ARG A 100 -5.17 25.45 -20.30
C ARG A 100 -4.94 26.58 -19.30
N GLN A 101 -5.48 26.47 -18.09
CA GLN A 101 -5.30 27.47 -17.04
C GLN A 101 -3.84 27.62 -16.59
N ASN A 102 -3.05 26.55 -16.67
CA ASN A 102 -1.62 26.57 -16.41
C ASN A 102 -0.78 26.94 -17.65
N GLY A 103 -1.42 27.40 -18.74
CA GLY A 103 -0.74 27.90 -19.94
C GLY A 103 -0.21 26.81 -20.88
N CYS A 104 -0.71 25.58 -20.80
CA CYS A 104 -0.35 24.54 -21.76
C CYS A 104 -0.95 24.86 -23.15
N PRO A 105 -0.15 24.94 -24.24
CA PRO A 105 -0.67 25.14 -25.59
C PRO A 105 -1.53 23.98 -26.06
N GLU A 106 -2.61 24.25 -26.82
CA GLU A 106 -3.56 23.22 -27.27
C GLU A 106 -2.88 22.10 -28.09
N GLU A 107 -1.91 22.45 -28.95
CA GLU A 107 -1.11 21.50 -29.71
C GLU A 107 -0.32 20.51 -28.83
N ILE A 108 0.09 20.95 -27.64
CA ILE A 108 0.76 20.10 -26.66
C ILE A 108 -0.26 19.26 -25.93
N ILE A 109 -1.39 19.86 -25.50
CA ILE A 109 -2.48 19.14 -24.83
C ILE A 109 -2.89 17.91 -25.63
N GLU A 110 -3.04 18.01 -26.95
CA GLU A 110 -3.38 16.86 -27.80
C GLU A 110 -2.34 15.72 -27.72
N ARG A 111 -1.05 16.05 -27.66
CA ARG A 111 0.04 15.07 -27.54
C ARG A 111 0.12 14.44 -26.15
N LEU A 112 -0.37 15.11 -25.12
CA LEU A 112 -0.39 14.57 -23.76
C LEU A 112 -1.32 13.35 -23.60
N ALA A 113 -2.03 12.92 -24.65
CA ALA A 113 -2.70 11.63 -24.69
C ALA A 113 -1.74 10.42 -24.69
N ASP A 114 -0.44 10.62 -24.96
CA ASP A 114 0.63 9.62 -24.80
C ASP A 114 1.36 9.79 -23.45
N PRO A 115 1.42 8.77 -22.59
CA PRO A 115 2.16 8.83 -21.32
C PRO A 115 3.63 9.25 -21.45
N LEU A 116 4.32 8.90 -22.55
CA LEU A 116 5.72 9.29 -22.75
C LEU A 116 5.85 10.79 -23.08
N GLU A 117 4.90 11.35 -23.83
CA GLU A 117 4.86 12.79 -24.07
C GLU A 117 4.50 13.57 -22.79
N VAL A 118 3.68 12.99 -21.89
CA VAL A 118 3.48 13.53 -20.54
C VAL A 118 4.80 13.63 -19.77
N VAL A 119 5.57 12.54 -19.72
CA VAL A 119 6.89 12.50 -19.06
C VAL A 119 7.82 13.56 -19.64
N LYS A 120 7.93 13.62 -20.97
CA LYS A 120 8.80 14.55 -21.67
C LYS A 120 8.41 16.01 -21.46
N PHE A 121 7.12 16.33 -21.57
CA PHE A 121 6.62 17.69 -21.40
C PHE A 121 6.84 18.20 -19.98
N PHE A 122 6.39 17.46 -18.97
CA PHE A 122 6.49 17.92 -17.59
C PHE A 122 7.93 17.91 -17.07
N SER A 123 8.78 16.97 -17.48
CA SER A 123 10.21 17.03 -17.16
C SER A 123 10.85 18.32 -17.67
N LYS A 124 10.51 18.75 -18.90
CA LYS A 124 10.97 20.04 -19.45
C LYS A 124 10.41 21.23 -18.67
N VAL A 125 9.13 21.22 -18.33
CA VAL A 125 8.51 22.27 -17.50
C VAL A 125 9.23 22.38 -16.15
N TYR A 126 9.49 21.26 -15.47
CA TYR A 126 10.13 21.28 -14.15
C TYR A 126 11.54 21.87 -14.21
N VAL A 127 12.32 21.50 -15.22
CA VAL A 127 13.67 22.03 -15.41
C VAL A 127 13.64 23.52 -15.75
N GLU A 128 12.92 23.90 -16.80
CA GLU A 128 13.00 25.24 -17.37
C GLU A 128 12.15 26.26 -16.60
N GLU A 129 10.92 25.90 -16.24
CA GLU A 129 9.95 26.82 -15.65
C GLU A 129 10.02 26.88 -14.12
N TYR A 130 10.50 25.81 -13.48
CA TYR A 130 10.61 25.75 -12.02
C TYR A 130 12.05 25.85 -11.55
N TRP A 131 12.88 24.85 -11.79
CA TRP A 131 14.20 24.78 -11.16
C TRP A 131 15.16 25.87 -11.64
N LYS A 132 15.27 26.09 -12.96
CA LYS A 132 16.15 27.11 -13.52
C LYS A 132 15.66 28.53 -13.23
N LYS A 133 14.35 28.79 -13.36
CA LYS A 133 13.74 30.09 -13.03
C LYS A 133 13.75 30.43 -11.54
N PHE A 134 13.70 29.43 -10.64
CA PHE A 134 13.98 29.66 -9.21
C PHE A 134 15.46 29.87 -8.93
N GLY A 135 16.34 29.52 -9.87
CA GLY A 135 17.79 29.65 -9.73
C GLY A 135 18.42 28.56 -8.87
N PHE A 136 17.82 27.37 -8.79
CA PHE A 136 18.46 26.25 -8.10
C PHE A 136 19.72 25.80 -8.84
N LEU A 137 20.80 25.57 -8.09
CA LEU A 137 22.08 25.13 -8.64
C LEU A 137 22.18 23.61 -8.64
N ILE A 138 21.17 22.98 -9.24
CA ILE A 138 21.12 21.54 -9.52
C ILE A 138 22.18 21.21 -10.57
N ASP A 139 22.87 20.10 -10.41
CA ASP A 139 23.78 19.59 -11.43
C ASP A 139 22.99 18.98 -12.60
N TYR A 140 22.58 19.83 -13.55
CA TYR A 140 21.73 19.42 -14.68
C TYR A 140 22.39 18.42 -15.64
N THR A 141 23.71 18.19 -15.56
CA THR A 141 24.32 17.10 -16.34
C THR A 141 23.90 15.73 -15.81
N ARG A 142 23.38 15.67 -14.58
CA ARG A 142 22.97 14.46 -13.86
C ARG A 142 21.46 14.26 -13.79
N LEU A 143 20.71 14.94 -14.66
CA LEU A 143 19.27 14.71 -14.77
C LEU A 143 19.00 13.27 -15.17
N MET A 144 17.99 12.66 -14.58
CA MET A 144 17.55 11.31 -14.93
C MET A 144 16.04 11.19 -14.77
N ASP A 145 15.44 10.28 -15.51
CA ASP A 145 14.10 9.79 -15.29
C ASP A 145 14.13 8.27 -15.08
N THR A 146 13.17 7.76 -14.30
CA THR A 146 13.15 6.34 -13.94
C THR A 146 12.74 5.39 -15.06
N ILE A 147 12.34 5.90 -16.23
CA ILE A 147 12.01 5.08 -17.39
C ILE A 147 13.10 5.10 -18.46
N SER A 148 14.20 5.82 -18.21
CA SER A 148 15.34 5.91 -19.10
C SER A 148 16.04 4.55 -19.24
N PRO A 149 16.61 4.22 -20.42
CA PRO A 149 17.20 2.91 -20.66
C PRO A 149 18.33 2.55 -19.67
N GLY A 150 19.20 3.51 -19.34
CA GLY A 150 20.29 3.28 -18.38
C GLY A 150 19.78 3.04 -16.95
N TYR A 151 18.73 3.74 -16.53
CA TYR A 151 18.13 3.54 -15.21
C TYR A 151 17.44 2.17 -15.11
N LYS A 152 16.76 1.74 -16.17
CA LYS A 152 16.17 0.39 -16.25
C LYS A 152 17.20 -0.71 -16.03
N LYS A 153 18.37 -0.61 -16.67
CA LYS A 153 19.48 -1.56 -16.46
C LYS A 153 19.97 -1.56 -15.00
N PHE A 154 20.10 -0.38 -14.40
CA PHE A 154 20.48 -0.23 -12.99
C PHE A 154 19.49 -0.91 -12.04
N ILE A 155 18.19 -0.70 -12.25
CA ILE A 155 17.14 -1.33 -11.44
C ILE A 155 17.09 -2.85 -11.65
N GLN A 156 17.29 -3.32 -12.88
CA GLN A 156 17.39 -4.77 -13.15
C GLN A 156 18.56 -5.40 -12.39
N TRP A 157 19.73 -4.76 -12.39
CA TRP A 157 20.87 -5.19 -11.57
C TRP A 157 20.54 -5.21 -10.08
N GLN A 158 19.94 -4.14 -9.54
CA GLN A 158 19.53 -4.08 -8.14
C GLN A 158 18.63 -5.27 -7.76
N PHE A 159 17.64 -5.59 -8.60
CA PHE A 159 16.72 -6.70 -8.35
C PHE A 159 17.39 -8.07 -8.46
N ARG A 160 18.38 -8.24 -9.35
CA ARG A 160 19.21 -9.45 -9.35
C ARG A 160 20.00 -9.58 -8.05
N LYS A 161 20.54 -8.48 -7.51
CA LYS A 161 21.23 -8.48 -6.20
C LYS A 161 20.32 -8.78 -5.02
N LEU A 162 19.07 -8.29 -5.04
CA LEU A 162 18.06 -8.67 -4.04
C LEU A 162 17.77 -10.18 -4.10
N ASN A 163 17.67 -10.75 -5.31
CA ASN A 163 17.47 -12.18 -5.50
C ASN A 163 18.67 -13.02 -5.03
N GLU A 164 19.90 -12.61 -5.37
CA GLU A 164 21.14 -13.26 -4.90
C GLU A 164 21.23 -13.33 -3.36
N LYS A 165 20.63 -12.35 -2.67
CA LYS A 165 20.56 -12.29 -1.21
C LYS A 165 19.38 -13.05 -0.60
N GLY A 166 18.53 -13.68 -1.40
CA GLY A 166 17.32 -14.37 -0.93
C GLY A 166 16.23 -13.43 -0.41
N LEU A 167 16.28 -12.14 -0.76
CA LEU A 167 15.31 -11.13 -0.32
C LEU A 167 14.13 -10.98 -1.27
N LEU A 168 14.12 -11.67 -2.42
CA LEU A 168 12.95 -11.75 -3.29
C LEU A 168 12.21 -13.07 -3.03
N ILE A 169 10.93 -12.97 -2.67
CA ILE A 169 10.06 -14.12 -2.39
C ILE A 169 8.78 -14.05 -3.21
N GLN A 170 8.17 -15.20 -3.47
CA GLN A 170 6.84 -15.29 -4.05
C GLN A 170 5.83 -15.77 -3.00
N LYS A 171 4.67 -15.11 -2.93
CA LYS A 171 3.55 -15.56 -2.10
C LYS A 171 2.23 -15.10 -2.70
N PRO A 172 1.10 -15.76 -2.37
CA PRO A 172 -0.21 -15.30 -2.81
C PRO A 172 -0.47 -13.86 -2.35
N HIS A 173 -0.92 -13.01 -3.26
CA HIS A 173 -1.34 -11.64 -2.99
C HIS A 173 -2.78 -11.43 -3.41
N PHE A 174 -3.47 -10.51 -2.76
CA PHE A 174 -4.87 -10.21 -3.04
C PHE A 174 -4.96 -8.75 -3.42
N ALA A 175 -5.36 -8.49 -4.67
CA ALA A 175 -5.39 -7.14 -5.23
C ALA A 175 -6.75 -6.81 -5.86
N PRO A 176 -7.14 -5.53 -5.90
CA PRO A 176 -8.32 -5.09 -6.63
C PRO A 176 -8.28 -5.47 -8.11
N PHE A 177 -9.38 -5.98 -8.63
CA PHE A 177 -9.52 -6.50 -9.97
C PHE A 177 -10.92 -6.22 -10.52
N CYS A 178 -10.98 -5.60 -11.69
CA CYS A 178 -12.20 -5.47 -12.46
C CYS A 178 -12.33 -6.70 -13.39
N PRO A 179 -13.44 -7.46 -13.33
CA PRO A 179 -13.70 -8.59 -14.22
C PRO A 179 -13.58 -8.26 -15.72
N ASN A 180 -13.89 -7.02 -16.10
CA ASN A 180 -13.84 -6.55 -17.49
C ASN A 180 -12.49 -5.89 -17.86
N CYS A 181 -11.93 -5.05 -17.00
CA CYS A 181 -10.74 -4.24 -17.31
C CYS A 181 -9.41 -4.84 -16.83
N GLY A 182 -9.45 -5.86 -15.97
CA GLY A 182 -8.26 -6.43 -15.35
C GLY A 182 -7.88 -5.73 -14.03
N PRO A 183 -6.58 -5.74 -13.65
CA PRO A 183 -6.11 -5.07 -12.43
C PRO A 183 -6.46 -3.58 -12.43
N VAL A 184 -6.93 -3.06 -11.29
CA VAL A 184 -7.30 -1.65 -11.11
C VAL A 184 -6.70 -1.12 -9.80
N ALA A 185 -6.43 0.18 -9.73
CA ALA A 185 -6.06 0.83 -8.48
C ALA A 185 -7.30 1.38 -7.76
N VAL A 186 -7.46 1.07 -6.47
CA VAL A 186 -8.52 1.65 -5.63
C VAL A 186 -7.92 2.82 -4.86
N ASP A 187 -8.06 4.02 -5.41
CA ASP A 187 -7.60 5.27 -4.82
C ASP A 187 -8.50 6.43 -5.30
N ARG A 188 -8.77 7.42 -4.43
CA ARG A 188 -9.60 8.60 -4.76
C ARG A 188 -9.04 9.43 -5.91
N SER A 189 -7.73 9.41 -6.09
CA SER A 189 -6.98 10.17 -7.10
C SER A 189 -6.80 9.40 -8.42
N GLU A 190 -6.98 8.08 -8.41
CA GLU A 190 -6.76 7.21 -9.57
C GLU A 190 -7.95 7.20 -10.54
N THR A 191 -7.64 6.97 -11.81
CA THR A 191 -8.64 7.09 -12.89
C THR A 191 -9.54 5.89 -13.06
N ASP A 192 -9.22 4.75 -12.46
CA ASP A 192 -9.87 3.49 -12.81
C ASP A 192 -11.26 3.35 -12.18
N ILE A 193 -11.52 4.07 -11.08
CA ILE A 193 -12.70 3.90 -10.22
C ILE A 193 -13.70 5.05 -10.45
N SER A 194 -14.99 4.73 -10.49
CA SER A 194 -16.11 5.68 -10.51
C SER A 194 -16.78 5.84 -9.15
N GLU A 195 -16.71 4.83 -8.29
CA GLU A 195 -17.31 4.82 -6.94
C GLU A 195 -16.41 4.01 -5.98
N GLY A 196 -16.23 4.47 -4.74
CA GLY A 196 -15.50 3.71 -3.72
C GLY A 196 -13.97 3.79 -3.80
N GLY A 197 -13.40 4.85 -4.36
CA GLY A 197 -11.94 5.04 -4.44
C GLY A 197 -11.23 5.14 -3.08
N ASP A 198 -11.95 5.25 -1.98
CA ASP A 198 -11.45 5.25 -0.61
C ASP A 198 -11.88 4.02 0.19
N ALA A 199 -12.28 2.96 -0.51
CA ALA A 199 -12.54 1.69 0.12
C ALA A 199 -11.24 1.07 0.61
N GLU A 200 -11.31 0.44 1.78
CA GLU A 200 -10.21 -0.33 2.36
C GLU A 200 -10.48 -1.82 2.17
N ILE A 201 -9.43 -2.64 2.11
CA ILE A 201 -9.59 -4.09 2.09
C ILE A 201 -9.70 -4.59 3.53
N LEU A 202 -10.85 -5.14 3.88
CA LEU A 202 -11.14 -5.82 5.14
C LEU A 202 -10.80 -7.31 5.01
N GLU A 203 -10.20 -7.89 6.05
CA GLU A 203 -9.99 -9.33 6.17
C GLU A 203 -10.99 -9.94 7.15
N PHE A 204 -12.05 -10.54 6.63
CA PHE A 204 -13.01 -11.30 7.42
C PHE A 204 -12.46 -12.70 7.71
N ILE A 205 -12.54 -13.11 8.97
CA ILE A 205 -12.32 -14.50 9.36
C ILE A 205 -13.64 -15.25 9.18
N VAL A 206 -13.66 -16.17 8.23
CA VAL A 206 -14.84 -16.96 7.88
C VAL A 206 -14.77 -18.29 8.62
N ILE A 207 -15.49 -18.36 9.73
CA ILE A 207 -15.51 -19.48 10.67
C ILE A 207 -16.50 -20.54 10.17
N LYS A 208 -16.07 -21.81 10.14
CA LYS A 208 -16.82 -22.93 9.56
C LYS A 208 -17.73 -23.61 10.59
N PHE A 209 -18.99 -23.17 10.69
CA PHE A 209 -19.99 -23.87 11.50
C PHE A 209 -20.51 -25.10 10.78
N LYS A 210 -20.74 -26.20 11.49
CA LYS A 210 -21.18 -27.47 10.87
C LYS A 210 -22.71 -27.61 10.94
N TYR A 211 -23.33 -27.99 9.84
CA TYR A 211 -24.77 -28.23 9.73
C TYR A 211 -25.06 -29.36 8.74
N ASN A 212 -25.61 -30.48 9.20
CA ASN A 212 -26.00 -31.61 8.35
C ASN A 212 -24.92 -32.04 7.33
N GLY A 213 -23.65 -32.13 7.77
CA GLY A 213 -22.51 -32.48 6.92
C GLY A 213 -22.02 -31.36 5.98
N LYS A 214 -22.67 -30.19 5.99
CA LYS A 214 -22.30 -28.97 5.27
C LYS A 214 -21.72 -27.92 6.23
N ILE A 215 -21.16 -26.86 5.66
CA ILE A 215 -20.62 -25.70 6.35
C ILE A 215 -21.58 -24.52 6.24
N LEU A 216 -21.88 -23.87 7.37
CA LEU A 216 -22.40 -22.50 7.45
C LEU A 216 -21.23 -21.56 7.79
N PRO A 217 -20.61 -20.91 6.78
CA PRO A 217 -19.46 -20.05 6.96
C PRO A 217 -19.89 -18.67 7.51
N ALA A 218 -19.67 -18.43 8.80
CA ALA A 218 -19.96 -17.12 9.41
C ALA A 218 -18.74 -16.20 9.33
N ALA A 219 -18.91 -15.02 8.76
CA ALA A 219 -17.82 -14.04 8.62
C ALA A 219 -17.79 -13.08 9.81
N THR A 220 -16.60 -12.83 10.37
CA THR A 220 -16.41 -11.89 11.48
C THR A 220 -15.07 -11.14 11.39
N LEU A 221 -15.05 -9.90 11.88
CA LEU A 221 -13.82 -9.14 12.13
C LEU A 221 -13.28 -9.35 13.56
N ARG A 222 -14.02 -10.10 14.38
CA ARG A 222 -13.78 -10.35 15.80
C ARG A 222 -13.75 -11.85 16.09
N PRO A 223 -12.76 -12.59 15.55
CA PRO A 223 -12.68 -14.04 15.73
C PRO A 223 -12.59 -14.46 17.21
N GLU A 224 -12.05 -13.59 18.08
CA GLU A 224 -11.97 -13.84 19.53
C GLU A 224 -13.34 -14.05 20.18
N THR A 225 -14.40 -13.55 19.54
CA THR A 225 -15.76 -13.59 20.09
C THR A 225 -16.47 -14.94 19.92
N ILE A 226 -15.85 -15.91 19.25
CA ILE A 226 -16.41 -17.25 18.99
C ILE A 226 -16.88 -17.98 20.26
N PHE A 227 -16.23 -17.75 21.40
CA PHE A 227 -16.57 -18.36 22.69
C PHE A 227 -17.90 -17.87 23.26
N GLY A 228 -18.33 -16.67 22.87
CA GLY A 228 -19.56 -16.04 23.32
C GLY A 228 -20.75 -16.30 22.39
N VAL A 229 -20.59 -17.16 21.38
CA VAL A 229 -21.64 -17.38 20.38
C VAL A 229 -22.83 -18.11 20.99
N THR A 230 -24.01 -17.53 20.80
CA THR A 230 -25.27 -18.08 21.33
C THR A 230 -26.18 -18.65 20.24
N ASN A 231 -26.16 -18.07 19.05
CA ASN A 231 -26.99 -18.45 17.91
C ASN A 231 -26.32 -18.03 16.60
N MET A 232 -26.89 -18.50 15.49
CA MET A 232 -26.54 -18.05 14.14
C MET A 232 -27.65 -17.15 13.60
N TRP A 233 -27.28 -16.13 12.83
CA TRP A 233 -28.21 -15.27 12.10
C TRP A 233 -28.19 -15.57 10.61
N VAL A 234 -29.38 -15.74 10.05
CA VAL A 234 -29.63 -15.96 8.63
C VAL A 234 -30.80 -15.08 8.21
N ASN A 235 -30.75 -14.51 7.01
CA ASN A 235 -31.87 -13.78 6.45
C ASN A 235 -32.86 -14.78 5.82
N ASP A 236 -34.07 -14.88 6.36
CA ASP A 236 -35.05 -15.89 5.96
C ASP A 236 -35.69 -15.62 4.60
N GLU A 237 -35.61 -14.39 4.10
CA GLU A 237 -36.11 -13.95 2.79
C GLU A 237 -35.10 -14.18 1.64
N VAL A 238 -33.86 -14.57 1.96
CA VAL A 238 -32.78 -14.75 0.98
C VAL A 238 -32.69 -16.21 0.51
N GLU A 239 -32.47 -16.39 -0.80
CA GLU A 239 -32.05 -17.67 -1.38
C GLU A 239 -30.51 -17.78 -1.31
N TYR A 240 -30.03 -18.76 -0.56
CA TYR A 240 -28.61 -19.07 -0.42
C TYR A 240 -28.16 -20.09 -1.45
N ILE A 241 -26.86 -20.10 -1.75
CA ILE A 241 -26.21 -21.03 -2.66
C ILE A 241 -25.51 -22.12 -1.87
N ILE A 242 -25.67 -23.36 -2.34
CA ILE A 242 -24.84 -24.48 -1.92
C ILE A 242 -23.69 -24.57 -2.92
N ALA A 243 -22.46 -24.31 -2.46
CA ALA A 243 -21.26 -24.37 -3.28
C ALA A 243 -20.29 -25.43 -2.73
N LYS A 244 -19.68 -26.20 -3.62
CA LYS A 244 -18.55 -27.05 -3.31
C LYS A 244 -17.27 -26.20 -3.35
N ILE A 245 -16.56 -26.15 -2.23
CA ILE A 245 -15.29 -25.43 -2.08
C ILE A 245 -14.25 -26.44 -1.63
N GLY A 246 -13.38 -26.83 -2.57
CA GLY A 246 -12.53 -28.01 -2.41
C GLY A 246 -13.36 -29.27 -2.13
N ASN A 247 -13.18 -29.86 -0.95
CA ASN A 247 -13.89 -31.08 -0.52
C ASN A 247 -15.10 -30.80 0.39
N GLU A 248 -15.42 -29.54 0.68
CA GLU A 248 -16.48 -29.15 1.60
C GLU A 248 -17.68 -28.56 0.84
N GLU A 249 -18.90 -28.79 1.33
CA GLU A 249 -20.12 -28.15 0.84
C GLU A 249 -20.50 -26.99 1.75
N TRP A 250 -20.58 -25.78 1.21
CA TRP A 250 -20.82 -24.55 1.95
C TRP A 250 -22.18 -23.95 1.55
N ILE A 251 -22.90 -23.39 2.52
CA ILE A 251 -24.15 -22.64 2.29
C ILE A 251 -23.86 -21.17 2.52
N LEU A 252 -23.91 -20.33 1.49
CA LEU A 252 -23.52 -18.91 1.56
C LEU A 252 -24.27 -18.08 0.52
N SER A 253 -24.23 -16.76 0.63
CA SER A 253 -24.95 -15.89 -0.31
C SER A 253 -24.39 -15.99 -1.74
N GLU A 254 -25.22 -15.67 -2.74
CA GLU A 254 -24.77 -15.66 -4.14
C GLU A 254 -23.60 -14.70 -4.37
N LYS A 255 -23.63 -13.53 -3.72
CA LYS A 255 -22.55 -12.54 -3.76
C LYS A 255 -21.26 -13.08 -3.14
N ALA A 256 -21.37 -13.83 -2.04
CA ALA A 256 -20.22 -14.46 -1.42
C ALA A 256 -19.54 -15.46 -2.36
N VAL A 257 -20.33 -16.31 -3.06
CA VAL A 257 -19.79 -17.24 -4.06
C VAL A 257 -19.07 -16.48 -5.19
N LYS A 258 -19.67 -15.40 -5.70
CA LYS A 258 -19.04 -14.57 -6.76
C LYS A 258 -17.69 -14.01 -6.30
N LYS A 259 -17.59 -13.52 -5.07
CA LYS A 259 -16.34 -13.01 -4.48
C LYS A 259 -15.30 -14.11 -4.28
N LEU A 260 -15.70 -15.24 -3.67
CA LEU A 260 -14.80 -16.35 -3.37
C LEU A 260 -14.24 -17.02 -4.61
N LYS A 261 -14.95 -17.02 -5.75
CA LYS A 261 -14.41 -17.49 -7.04
C LYS A 261 -13.13 -16.77 -7.49
N TYR A 262 -12.89 -15.54 -7.03
CA TYR A 262 -11.67 -14.81 -7.33
C TYR A 262 -10.58 -14.99 -6.27
N GLN A 263 -10.91 -15.55 -5.10
CA GLN A 263 -10.02 -15.61 -3.94
C GLN A 263 -9.58 -17.04 -3.59
N LEU A 264 -10.41 -18.02 -3.90
CA LEU A 264 -10.18 -19.43 -3.66
C LEU A 264 -10.10 -20.19 -4.98
N ASP A 265 -9.38 -21.29 -4.94
CA ASP A 265 -9.33 -22.27 -6.01
C ASP A 265 -10.56 -23.20 -5.86
N GLU A 266 -11.11 -23.70 -6.97
CA GLU A 266 -12.19 -24.71 -6.99
C GLU A 266 -13.49 -24.33 -6.24
N VAL A 267 -14.23 -23.34 -6.77
CA VAL A 267 -15.57 -22.97 -6.27
C VAL A 267 -16.64 -23.32 -7.30
N GLU A 268 -17.40 -24.39 -7.03
CA GLU A 268 -18.47 -24.90 -7.91
C GLU A 268 -19.84 -24.74 -7.26
N VAL A 269 -20.82 -24.22 -8.00
CA VAL A 269 -22.21 -24.12 -7.51
C VAL A 269 -22.93 -25.43 -7.76
N ILE A 270 -23.44 -26.05 -6.70
CA ILE A 270 -24.08 -27.38 -6.77
C ILE A 270 -25.56 -27.36 -6.40
N GLY A 271 -26.07 -26.27 -5.81
CA GLY A 271 -27.49 -26.16 -5.47
C GLY A 271 -27.87 -24.83 -4.83
N LYS A 272 -29.11 -24.75 -4.37
CA LYS A 272 -29.68 -23.60 -3.68
C LYS A 272 -30.53 -24.05 -2.51
N ILE A 273 -30.71 -23.17 -1.51
CA ILE A 273 -31.54 -23.41 -0.33
C ILE A 273 -32.12 -22.09 0.16
N HIS A 274 -33.40 -22.06 0.53
CA HIS A 274 -34.00 -20.85 1.05
C HIS A 274 -33.61 -20.63 2.52
N GLY A 275 -33.30 -19.40 2.93
CA GLY A 275 -32.92 -19.08 4.32
C GLY A 275 -33.93 -19.56 5.35
N LYS A 276 -35.23 -19.49 5.02
CA LYS A 276 -36.34 -20.03 5.82
C LYS A 276 -36.21 -21.52 6.15
N GLU A 277 -35.54 -22.33 5.32
CA GLU A 277 -35.31 -23.75 5.58
C GLU A 277 -34.22 -24.00 6.65
N LEU A 278 -33.33 -23.02 6.85
CA LEU A 278 -32.29 -23.04 7.88
C LEU A 278 -32.82 -22.59 9.24
N VAL A 279 -33.79 -21.67 9.25
CA VAL A 279 -34.36 -21.11 10.48
C VAL A 279 -35.00 -22.19 11.35
N GLY A 280 -34.72 -22.14 12.66
CA GLY A 280 -35.21 -23.11 13.63
C GLY A 280 -34.44 -24.43 13.68
N LYS A 281 -33.45 -24.61 12.79
CA LYS A 281 -32.49 -25.71 12.87
C LYS A 281 -31.36 -25.35 13.84
N LYS A 282 -30.40 -26.27 14.00
CA LYS A 282 -29.21 -26.08 14.82
C LYS A 282 -27.95 -26.29 13.99
N CYS A 283 -26.90 -25.56 14.29
CA CYS A 283 -25.54 -25.79 13.79
C CYS A 283 -24.57 -25.96 14.95
N ILE A 284 -23.38 -26.49 14.67
CA ILE A 284 -22.33 -26.72 15.66
C ILE A 284 -21.25 -25.65 15.47
N ALA A 285 -21.00 -24.88 16.52
CA ALA A 285 -19.92 -23.91 16.58
C ALA A 285 -18.56 -24.61 16.70
N PRO A 286 -17.56 -24.27 15.85
CA PRO A 286 -16.22 -24.81 15.93
C PRO A 286 -15.50 -24.33 17.20
N ILE A 287 -14.41 -24.99 17.59
CA ILE A 287 -13.66 -24.84 18.86
C ILE A 287 -14.48 -25.18 20.12
N ILE A 288 -15.65 -24.57 20.31
CA ILE A 288 -16.50 -24.80 21.48
C ILE A 288 -17.31 -26.09 21.38
N ASN A 289 -17.52 -26.63 20.17
CA ASN A 289 -18.30 -27.84 19.89
C ASN A 289 -19.71 -27.79 20.51
N LYS A 290 -20.34 -26.61 20.44
CA LYS A 290 -21.66 -26.34 21.02
C LYS A 290 -22.71 -26.30 19.92
N GLU A 291 -23.83 -26.97 20.14
CA GLU A 291 -25.03 -26.80 19.30
C GLU A 291 -25.70 -25.46 19.62
N ILE A 292 -25.94 -24.66 18.59
CA ILE A 292 -26.60 -23.37 18.67
C ILE A 292 -27.76 -23.30 17.66
N PRO A 293 -28.86 -22.59 17.97
CA PRO A 293 -29.98 -22.42 17.05
C PRO A 293 -29.63 -21.46 15.91
N ILE A 294 -30.28 -21.65 14.76
CA ILE A 294 -30.27 -20.71 13.64
C ILE A 294 -31.55 -19.88 13.70
N LEU A 295 -31.41 -18.56 13.82
CA LEU A 295 -32.49 -17.61 14.00
C LEU A 295 -32.59 -16.65 12.80
N PRO A 296 -33.80 -16.13 12.50
CA PRO A 296 -33.99 -15.19 11.41
C PRO A 296 -33.52 -13.78 11.80
N ALA A 297 -32.86 -13.10 10.88
CA ALA A 297 -32.42 -11.71 11.06
C ALA A 297 -32.48 -10.94 9.74
N LYS A 298 -33.34 -9.90 9.69
CA LYS A 298 -33.49 -9.04 8.51
C LYS A 298 -32.30 -8.08 8.31
N PHE A 299 -31.54 -7.80 9.37
CA PHE A 299 -30.35 -6.94 9.29
C PHE A 299 -29.14 -7.65 8.67
N VAL A 300 -29.18 -8.98 8.52
CA VAL A 300 -28.12 -9.72 7.83
C VAL A 300 -28.21 -9.44 6.34
N SER A 301 -27.23 -8.70 5.83
CA SER A 301 -27.11 -8.40 4.41
C SER A 301 -26.46 -9.57 3.66
N PRO A 302 -27.09 -10.11 2.60
CA PRO A 302 -26.48 -11.13 1.75
C PRO A 302 -25.31 -10.57 0.92
N ASP A 303 -25.23 -9.25 0.79
CA ASP A 303 -24.18 -8.59 0.00
C ASP A 303 -22.87 -8.47 0.76
N ILE A 304 -22.87 -8.57 2.10
CA ILE A 304 -21.68 -8.42 2.94
C ILE A 304 -21.10 -9.79 3.31
N ALA A 305 -19.80 -9.97 3.05
CA ALA A 305 -19.06 -11.19 3.35
C ALA A 305 -19.78 -12.46 2.87
N THR A 306 -20.17 -13.36 3.78
CA THR A 306 -20.83 -14.63 3.46
C THR A 306 -22.36 -14.57 3.48
N GLY A 307 -22.95 -13.49 4.00
CA GLY A 307 -24.39 -13.39 4.29
C GLY A 307 -24.86 -14.26 5.47
N ILE A 308 -23.93 -14.72 6.32
CA ILE A 308 -24.18 -15.51 7.52
C ILE A 308 -23.37 -14.90 8.67
N VAL A 309 -24.03 -14.67 9.82
CA VAL A 309 -23.43 -13.94 10.95
C VAL A 309 -23.57 -14.77 12.22
N MET A 310 -22.48 -14.93 12.97
CA MET A 310 -22.52 -15.54 14.30
C MET A 310 -22.94 -14.49 15.34
N SER A 311 -23.84 -14.84 16.25
CA SER A 311 -24.41 -13.93 17.25
C SER A 311 -23.64 -14.00 18.56
N VAL A 312 -23.15 -12.87 19.06
CA VAL A 312 -22.44 -12.71 20.34
C VAL A 312 -23.10 -11.60 21.17
N PRO A 313 -24.25 -11.87 21.81
CA PRO A 313 -25.12 -10.84 22.39
C PRO A 313 -24.54 -10.11 23.59
N ALA A 314 -23.48 -10.64 24.22
CA ALA A 314 -22.81 -9.97 25.33
C ALA A 314 -21.92 -8.81 24.85
N HIS A 315 -21.44 -8.88 23.60
CA HIS A 315 -20.39 -8.01 23.07
C HIS A 315 -20.77 -7.29 21.76
N ALA A 316 -21.90 -7.67 21.14
CA ALA A 316 -22.45 -7.03 19.94
C ALA A 316 -23.85 -6.43 20.22
N PRO A 317 -24.00 -5.09 20.22
CA PRO A 317 -25.29 -4.42 20.45
C PRO A 317 -26.40 -4.85 19.47
N TYR A 318 -26.06 -5.05 18.20
CA TYR A 318 -27.00 -5.57 17.18
C TYR A 318 -27.60 -6.91 17.59
N ASP A 319 -26.78 -7.84 18.08
CA ASP A 319 -27.21 -9.18 18.48
C ASP A 319 -28.09 -9.15 19.73
N TYR A 320 -27.73 -8.31 20.70
CA TYR A 320 -28.50 -8.13 21.93
C TYR A 320 -29.92 -7.61 21.64
N VAL A 321 -30.02 -6.54 20.85
CA VAL A 321 -31.31 -5.95 20.47
C VAL A 321 -32.11 -6.90 19.60
N ALA A 322 -31.45 -7.66 18.70
CA ALA A 322 -32.12 -8.63 17.86
C ALA A 322 -32.79 -9.76 18.66
N LEU A 323 -32.09 -10.33 19.63
CA LEU A 323 -32.65 -11.36 20.51
C LEU A 323 -33.77 -10.82 21.40
N ARG A 324 -33.60 -9.60 21.94
CA ARG A 324 -34.62 -8.92 22.75
C ARG A 324 -35.91 -8.74 21.98
N ASP A 325 -35.83 -8.22 20.76
CA ASP A 325 -36.99 -7.92 19.91
C ASP A 325 -37.69 -9.22 19.44
N LEU A 326 -36.95 -10.32 19.25
CA LEU A 326 -37.51 -11.65 18.94
C LEU A 326 -38.13 -12.36 20.15
N GLY A 327 -37.95 -11.85 21.37
CA GLY A 327 -38.45 -12.45 22.60
C GLY A 327 -37.82 -13.82 22.91
N MET A 328 -36.60 -14.07 22.46
CA MET A 328 -35.90 -15.35 22.66
C MET A 328 -35.15 -15.36 24.01
N PRO A 329 -35.33 -16.40 24.86
CA PRO A 329 -34.66 -16.50 26.15
C PRO A 329 -33.24 -17.04 25.99
N VAL A 330 -32.40 -16.30 25.26
CA VAL A 330 -30.99 -16.65 25.03
C VAL A 330 -30.13 -15.81 25.98
N GLU A 331 -29.46 -16.49 26.91
CA GLU A 331 -28.58 -15.82 27.87
C GLU A 331 -27.26 -15.38 27.20
N PRO A 332 -26.89 -14.09 27.29
CA PRO A 332 -25.61 -13.60 26.80
C PRO A 332 -24.44 -14.27 27.54
N ILE A 333 -23.42 -14.71 26.79
CA ILE A 333 -22.20 -15.30 27.36
C ILE A 333 -21.12 -14.23 27.34
N VAL A 334 -20.78 -13.71 28.52
CA VAL A 334 -19.70 -12.74 28.68
C VAL A 334 -18.37 -13.46 28.54
N ILE A 335 -17.52 -12.97 27.65
CA ILE A 335 -16.18 -13.52 27.36
C ILE A 335 -15.05 -12.49 27.54
N ILE A 336 -15.39 -11.20 27.56
CA ILE A 336 -14.44 -10.10 27.73
C ILE A 336 -14.78 -9.35 29.01
N LYS A 337 -13.81 -9.26 29.93
CA LYS A 337 -13.87 -8.42 31.13
C LYS A 337 -13.41 -7.01 30.77
N ILE A 338 -14.30 -6.03 30.97
CA ILE A 338 -13.98 -4.59 30.97
C ILE A 338 -14.39 -4.02 32.32
N GLN A 339 -13.55 -3.12 32.85
CA GLN A 339 -13.89 -2.36 34.05
C GLN A 339 -15.13 -1.48 33.82
N GLY A 340 -16.18 -1.71 34.61
CA GLY A 340 -17.40 -0.91 34.60
C GLY A 340 -18.56 -1.48 33.79
N TYR A 341 -18.39 -2.68 33.20
CA TYR A 341 -19.46 -3.41 32.53
C TYR A 341 -19.56 -4.85 33.07
N GLU A 342 -20.78 -5.31 33.34
CA GLU A 342 -21.10 -6.73 33.54
C GLU A 342 -21.45 -7.38 32.19
N ILE A 343 -22.37 -6.77 31.42
CA ILE A 343 -22.71 -7.19 30.06
C ILE A 343 -22.57 -5.98 29.12
N PRO A 344 -21.44 -5.84 28.42
CA PRO A 344 -21.11 -4.64 27.65
C PRO A 344 -22.20 -4.20 26.66
N ALA A 345 -22.69 -5.12 25.84
CA ALA A 345 -23.70 -4.81 24.82
C ALA A 345 -25.06 -4.42 25.40
N LYS A 346 -25.47 -5.03 26.51
CA LYS A 346 -26.73 -4.69 27.19
C LYS A 346 -26.67 -3.27 27.76
N GLU A 347 -25.60 -2.98 28.49
CA GLU A 347 -25.47 -1.71 29.21
C GLU A 347 -25.30 -0.52 28.27
N ILE A 348 -24.58 -0.66 27.16
CA ILE A 348 -24.47 0.43 26.18
C ILE A 348 -25.82 0.70 25.49
N VAL A 349 -26.57 -0.35 25.16
CA VAL A 349 -27.91 -0.26 24.56
C VAL A 349 -28.87 0.47 25.50
N GLU A 350 -28.83 0.14 26.79
CA GLU A 350 -29.64 0.81 27.83
C GLU A 350 -29.21 2.26 28.03
N LYS A 351 -27.90 2.53 28.09
CA LYS A 351 -27.32 3.87 28.27
C LYS A 351 -27.64 4.81 27.11
N MET A 352 -27.63 4.31 25.87
CA MET A 352 -27.97 5.06 24.67
C MET A 352 -29.48 5.09 24.37
N GLY A 353 -30.29 4.36 25.15
CA GLY A 353 -31.73 4.33 25.03
C GLY A 353 -32.23 3.70 23.71
N ILE A 354 -31.55 2.66 23.22
CA ILE A 354 -31.85 1.99 21.95
C ILE A 354 -33.03 1.03 22.12
N LYS A 355 -34.11 1.27 21.36
CA LYS A 355 -35.41 0.61 21.54
C LYS A 355 -35.67 -0.57 20.62
N ASN A 356 -35.10 -0.60 19.42
CA ASN A 356 -35.31 -1.70 18.47
C ASN A 356 -34.22 -1.76 17.39
N GLN A 357 -34.25 -2.83 16.59
CA GLN A 357 -33.29 -3.11 15.51
C GLN A 357 -33.26 -2.07 14.37
N THR A 358 -34.23 -1.15 14.29
CA THR A 358 -34.31 -0.17 13.19
C THR A 358 -33.54 1.13 13.47
N GLU A 359 -33.04 1.32 14.68
CA GLU A 359 -32.20 2.49 15.05
C GLU A 359 -30.74 2.29 14.63
N TYR A 360 -30.51 2.08 13.32
CA TYR A 360 -29.22 1.69 12.74
C TYR A 360 -28.06 2.59 13.15
N GLU A 361 -28.22 3.92 13.06
CA GLU A 361 -27.15 4.88 13.40
C GLU A 361 -26.70 4.73 14.86
N LYS A 362 -27.64 4.60 15.79
CA LYS A 362 -27.33 4.44 17.22
C LYS A 362 -26.71 3.07 17.52
N LEU A 363 -27.17 2.02 16.84
CA LEU A 363 -26.63 0.67 16.98
C LEU A 363 -25.20 0.58 16.45
N GLU A 364 -24.91 1.25 15.34
CA GLU A 364 -23.57 1.36 14.77
C GLU A 364 -22.64 2.11 15.72
N GLU A 365 -23.05 3.28 16.22
CA GLU A 365 -22.29 4.05 17.21
C GLU A 365 -22.02 3.24 18.50
N ALA A 366 -23.04 2.55 19.04
CA ALA A 366 -22.89 1.68 20.21
C ALA A 366 -21.89 0.55 19.97
N THR A 367 -21.91 -0.04 18.77
CA THR A 367 -21.01 -1.13 18.37
C THR A 367 -19.57 -0.64 18.27
N GLU A 368 -19.34 0.53 17.65
CA GLU A 368 -18.01 1.13 17.55
C GLU A 368 -17.40 1.45 18.92
N ILE A 369 -18.20 2.01 19.84
CA ILE A 369 -17.77 2.32 21.20
C ILE A 369 -17.32 1.05 21.93
N ILE A 370 -18.16 0.03 21.99
CA ILE A 370 -17.85 -1.22 22.68
C ILE A 370 -16.65 -1.92 22.05
N TYR A 371 -16.59 -2.01 20.72
CA TYR A 371 -15.50 -2.69 20.03
C TYR A 371 -14.16 -2.01 20.31
N LYS A 372 -14.12 -0.68 20.33
CA LYS A 372 -12.92 0.09 20.64
C LYS A 372 -12.50 -0.06 22.11
N GLU A 373 -13.44 -0.03 23.05
CA GLU A 373 -13.13 -0.22 24.47
C GLU A 373 -12.63 -1.65 24.75
N GLU A 374 -13.26 -2.67 24.17
CA GLU A 374 -12.85 -4.08 24.27
C GLU A 374 -11.48 -4.31 23.67
N PHE A 375 -11.21 -3.76 22.49
CA PHE A 375 -9.92 -3.95 21.84
C PHE A 375 -8.74 -3.36 22.64
N HIS A 376 -8.94 -2.21 23.29
CA HIS A 376 -7.85 -1.52 24.01
C HIS A 376 -7.72 -1.90 25.49
N LYS A 377 -8.83 -2.24 26.16
CA LYS A 377 -8.88 -2.44 27.61
C LYS A 377 -9.39 -3.82 28.03
N GLY A 378 -9.98 -4.59 27.10
CA GLY A 378 -10.59 -5.87 27.40
C GLY A 378 -9.58 -6.97 27.70
N ILE A 379 -9.94 -7.83 28.64
CA ILE A 379 -9.19 -9.04 29.00
C ILE A 379 -10.12 -10.25 28.83
N MET A 380 -9.64 -11.30 28.17
CA MET A 380 -10.39 -12.55 27.98
C MET A 380 -10.63 -13.25 29.33
N ASN A 381 -11.83 -13.79 29.53
CA ASN A 381 -12.21 -14.43 30.79
C ASN A 381 -12.14 -15.97 30.74
N GLU A 382 -12.57 -16.62 31.82
CA GLU A 382 -12.56 -18.08 31.99
C GLU A 382 -13.34 -18.86 30.93
N ASN A 383 -14.34 -18.25 30.27
CA ASN A 383 -15.09 -18.88 29.19
C ASN A 383 -14.24 -19.07 27.91
N CYS A 384 -13.11 -18.38 27.81
CA CYS A 384 -12.18 -18.44 26.69
C CYS A 384 -11.09 -19.51 26.85
N ARG A 385 -11.16 -20.38 27.87
CA ARG A 385 -10.26 -21.52 28.06
C ARG A 385 -8.78 -21.10 28.09
N GLU A 386 -7.97 -21.59 27.16
CA GLU A 386 -6.52 -21.34 27.10
C GLU A 386 -6.16 -19.87 26.85
N TYR A 387 -7.10 -19.07 26.35
CA TYR A 387 -6.90 -17.64 26.12
C TYR A 387 -7.27 -16.77 27.34
N GLU A 388 -7.67 -17.36 28.47
CA GLU A 388 -7.98 -16.62 29.70
C GLU A 388 -6.81 -15.72 30.13
N GLY A 389 -7.12 -14.47 30.50
CA GLY A 389 -6.14 -13.50 30.99
C GLY A 389 -5.36 -12.77 29.89
N MET A 390 -5.48 -13.18 28.63
CA MET A 390 -4.90 -12.45 27.49
C MET A 390 -5.64 -11.14 27.21
N LYS A 391 -4.92 -10.15 26.70
CA LYS A 391 -5.56 -8.94 26.17
C LYS A 391 -6.29 -9.26 24.87
N VAL A 392 -7.42 -8.60 24.62
CA VAL A 392 -8.25 -8.85 23.43
C VAL A 392 -7.48 -8.69 22.12
N ASN A 393 -6.58 -7.71 22.02
CA ASN A 393 -5.76 -7.50 20.81
C ASN A 393 -4.78 -8.65 20.54
N GLU A 394 -4.24 -9.28 21.58
CA GLU A 394 -3.35 -10.44 21.50
C GLU A 394 -4.16 -11.70 21.19
N ALA A 395 -5.23 -11.95 21.96
CA ALA A 395 -6.12 -13.10 21.79
C ALA A 395 -6.78 -13.13 20.40
N LYS A 396 -7.12 -11.97 19.83
CA LYS A 396 -7.67 -11.86 18.48
C LYS A 396 -6.76 -12.47 17.42
N GLU A 397 -5.45 -12.19 17.47
CA GLU A 397 -4.51 -12.75 16.49
C GLU A 397 -4.20 -14.23 16.79
N GLU A 398 -4.11 -14.63 18.06
CA GLU A 398 -3.85 -16.02 18.43
C GLU A 398 -5.01 -16.95 18.03
N ILE A 399 -6.24 -16.59 18.40
CA ILE A 399 -7.46 -17.36 18.04
C ILE A 399 -7.64 -17.42 16.53
N LYS A 400 -7.38 -16.32 15.82
CA LYS A 400 -7.37 -16.29 14.35
C LYS A 400 -6.39 -17.32 13.79
N ASN A 401 -5.16 -17.33 14.31
CA ASN A 401 -4.13 -18.27 13.84
C ASN A 401 -4.53 -19.72 14.12
N ASP A 402 -5.06 -20.02 15.31
CA ASP A 402 -5.48 -21.38 15.66
C ASP A 402 -6.66 -21.87 14.81
N LEU A 403 -7.64 -21.00 14.54
CA LEU A 403 -8.74 -21.29 13.62
C LEU A 403 -8.25 -21.62 12.21
N LEU A 404 -7.23 -20.90 11.72
CA LEU A 404 -6.66 -21.13 10.40
C LEU A 404 -5.80 -22.41 10.36
N LEU A 405 -4.94 -22.62 11.36
CA LEU A 405 -4.07 -23.79 11.48
C LEU A 405 -4.86 -25.10 11.62
N THR A 406 -5.99 -25.06 12.32
CA THR A 406 -6.88 -26.22 12.49
C THR A 406 -7.91 -26.38 11.37
N ASN A 407 -7.82 -25.57 10.29
CA ASN A 407 -8.76 -25.55 9.15
C ASN A 407 -10.23 -25.33 9.55
N GLN A 408 -10.46 -24.63 10.66
CA GLN A 408 -11.79 -24.24 11.16
C GLN A 408 -12.24 -22.87 10.66
N ALA A 409 -11.36 -22.10 10.04
CA ALA A 409 -11.70 -20.88 9.33
C ALA A 409 -10.87 -20.69 8.06
N ILE A 410 -11.29 -19.74 7.22
CA ILE A 410 -10.49 -19.17 6.13
C ILE A 410 -10.51 -17.64 6.22
N ILE A 411 -9.64 -16.98 5.47
CA ILE A 411 -9.69 -15.52 5.30
C ILE A 411 -10.45 -15.19 4.02
N MET A 412 -11.50 -14.37 4.13
CA MET A 412 -12.19 -13.75 3.00
C MET A 412 -11.90 -12.26 3.01
N ARG A 413 -11.46 -11.73 1.86
CA ARG A 413 -11.19 -10.30 1.71
C ARG A 413 -12.36 -9.60 1.04
N GLU A 414 -12.69 -8.42 1.53
CA GLU A 414 -13.77 -7.62 0.97
C GLU A 414 -13.49 -6.13 1.13
N PHE A 415 -14.01 -5.30 0.23
CA PHE A 415 -13.92 -3.86 0.40
C PHE A 415 -14.86 -3.36 1.51
N SER A 416 -14.43 -2.38 2.28
CA SER A 416 -15.25 -1.73 3.32
C SER A 416 -16.52 -1.07 2.78
N LYS A 417 -16.56 -0.78 1.48
CA LYS A 417 -17.72 -0.29 0.75
C LYS A 417 -17.68 -0.77 -0.69
N ARG A 418 -18.81 -0.65 -1.40
CA ARG A 418 -18.88 -1.00 -2.82
C ARG A 418 -17.87 -0.20 -3.64
N VAL A 419 -17.17 -0.88 -4.55
CA VAL A 419 -16.21 -0.27 -5.46
C VAL A 419 -16.64 -0.56 -6.90
N VAL A 420 -16.77 0.48 -7.71
CA VAL A 420 -17.21 0.36 -9.11
C VAL A 420 -16.14 0.92 -10.03
N CYS A 421 -15.75 0.12 -11.02
CA CYS A 421 -14.85 0.53 -12.09
C CYS A 421 -15.58 1.45 -13.07
N ARG A 422 -14.87 2.36 -13.74
CA ARG A 422 -15.47 3.26 -14.74
C ARG A 422 -16.14 2.55 -15.92
N CYS A 423 -15.82 1.29 -16.19
CA CYS A 423 -16.54 0.50 -17.19
C CYS A 423 -17.94 0.06 -16.72
N GLY A 424 -18.33 0.39 -15.48
CA GLY A 424 -19.61 0.04 -14.86
C GLY A 424 -19.59 -1.27 -14.06
N GLU A 425 -18.48 -2.02 -14.09
CA GLU A 425 -18.37 -3.32 -13.42
C GLU A 425 -17.95 -3.17 -11.96
N GLU A 426 -18.45 -4.05 -11.09
CA GLU A 426 -18.07 -4.10 -9.67
C GLU A 426 -16.64 -4.64 -9.53
N VAL A 427 -15.80 -3.93 -8.77
CA VAL A 427 -14.43 -4.35 -8.51
C VAL A 427 -14.42 -5.41 -7.42
N VAL A 428 -13.73 -6.50 -7.68
CA VAL A 428 -13.55 -7.62 -6.75
C VAL A 428 -12.10 -7.69 -6.27
N ILE A 429 -11.85 -8.47 -5.22
CA ILE A 429 -10.49 -8.76 -4.77
C ILE A 429 -10.09 -10.12 -5.33
N LYS A 430 -8.99 -10.17 -6.08
CA LYS A 430 -8.50 -11.37 -6.76
C LYS A 430 -7.18 -11.86 -6.17
N LYS A 431 -7.07 -13.17 -5.97
CA LYS A 431 -5.83 -13.88 -5.63
C LYS A 431 -4.90 -13.91 -6.84
N ILE A 432 -3.68 -13.44 -6.65
CA ILE A 432 -2.54 -13.53 -7.56
C ILE A 432 -1.61 -14.56 -6.91
N PRO A 433 -1.46 -15.77 -7.48
CA PRO A 433 -0.78 -16.88 -6.80
C PRO A 433 0.73 -16.66 -6.63
N ASP A 434 1.36 -15.96 -7.58
CA ASP A 434 2.81 -15.90 -7.78
C ASP A 434 3.36 -14.46 -7.76
N GLN A 435 2.73 -13.58 -6.96
CA GLN A 435 3.19 -12.21 -6.78
C GLN A 435 4.58 -12.17 -6.12
N TRP A 436 5.49 -11.36 -6.67
CA TRP A 436 6.80 -11.14 -6.06
C TRP A 436 6.77 -10.03 -5.01
N PHE A 437 7.53 -10.27 -3.95
CA PHE A 437 7.73 -9.36 -2.84
C PHE A 437 9.21 -9.17 -2.55
N ILE A 438 9.57 -7.99 -2.06
CA ILE A 438 10.81 -7.80 -1.30
C ILE A 438 10.50 -8.16 0.16
N LYS A 439 11.28 -9.10 0.72
CA LYS A 439 11.14 -9.62 2.08
C LYS A 439 11.73 -8.65 3.10
N TYR A 440 11.09 -7.49 3.27
CA TYR A 440 11.49 -6.52 4.30
C TYR A 440 11.22 -7.02 5.72
N SER A 441 10.36 -8.04 5.89
CA SER A 441 10.14 -8.70 7.18
C SER A 441 11.32 -9.57 7.67
N ASP A 442 12.40 -9.63 6.90
CA ASP A 442 13.59 -10.39 7.28
C ASP A 442 14.23 -9.81 8.56
N GLU A 443 14.40 -10.66 9.58
CA GLU A 443 14.87 -10.26 10.90
C GLU A 443 16.31 -9.73 10.86
N GLU A 444 17.21 -10.36 10.11
CA GLU A 444 18.60 -9.93 9.97
C GLU A 444 18.69 -8.57 9.29
N LEU A 445 17.90 -8.38 8.22
CA LEU A 445 17.82 -7.10 7.52
C LEU A 445 17.29 -5.99 8.44
N THR A 446 16.26 -6.30 9.22
CA THR A 446 15.62 -5.37 10.16
C THR A 446 16.59 -4.93 11.25
N GLU A 447 17.29 -5.87 11.89
CA GLU A 447 18.27 -5.55 12.94
C GLU A 447 19.44 -4.73 12.39
N LYS A 448 19.97 -5.10 11.23
CA LYS A 448 21.03 -4.34 10.56
C LYS A 448 20.58 -2.91 10.22
N SER A 449 19.34 -2.75 9.78
CA SER A 449 18.75 -1.43 9.49
C SER A 449 18.64 -0.57 10.74
N LYS A 450 18.26 -1.15 11.89
CA LYS A 450 18.25 -0.45 13.18
C LYS A 450 19.65 -0.01 13.61
N GLU A 451 20.68 -0.81 13.32
CA GLU A 451 22.08 -0.43 13.57
C GLU A 451 22.51 0.77 12.73
N TRP A 452 22.14 0.83 11.45
CA TRP A 452 22.38 2.01 10.62
C TRP A 452 21.70 3.25 11.20
N VAL A 453 20.42 3.14 11.60
CA VAL A 453 19.66 4.24 12.21
C VAL A 453 20.35 4.82 13.45
N LYS A 454 20.99 3.99 14.29
CA LYS A 454 21.74 4.46 15.47
C LYS A 454 22.85 5.43 15.07
N ASN A 455 23.60 5.10 14.01
CA ASN A 455 24.76 5.85 13.52
C ASN A 455 24.40 7.05 12.64
N MET A 456 23.20 7.06 12.04
CA MET A 456 22.75 8.15 11.18
C MET A 456 22.29 9.38 11.96
N ASN A 457 22.45 10.55 11.35
CA ASN A 457 21.82 11.79 11.80
C ASN A 457 20.45 11.91 11.13
N ILE A 458 19.37 11.77 11.91
CA ILE A 458 18.00 11.83 11.41
C ILE A 458 17.26 12.97 12.12
N TYR A 459 16.61 13.82 11.32
CA TYR A 459 15.84 14.95 11.80
C TYR A 459 14.45 14.94 11.17
N PRO A 460 13.39 15.27 11.95
CA PRO A 460 13.43 15.64 13.36
C PRO A 460 13.73 14.45 14.30
N LYS A 461 14.18 14.72 15.54
CA LYS A 461 14.73 13.68 16.44
C LYS A 461 13.69 12.65 16.90
N ASP A 462 12.45 13.07 17.07
CA ASP A 462 11.29 12.21 17.32
C ASP A 462 11.15 11.13 16.24
N TYR A 463 11.40 11.47 14.97
CA TYR A 463 11.40 10.46 13.91
C TYR A 463 12.56 9.47 14.04
N LYS A 464 13.75 9.89 14.48
CA LYS A 464 14.86 8.97 14.75
C LYS A 464 14.49 7.93 15.81
N GLU A 465 13.73 8.34 16.83
CA GLU A 465 13.27 7.46 17.92
C GLU A 465 12.13 6.53 17.48
N GLU A 466 11.28 6.99 16.56
CA GLU A 466 10.15 6.22 16.00
C GLU A 466 10.60 5.17 14.97
N LEU A 467 11.63 5.49 14.18
CA LEU A 467 12.04 4.70 13.01
C LEU A 467 12.38 3.23 13.30
N PRO A 468 13.05 2.84 14.41
CA PRO A 468 13.25 1.44 14.74
C PRO A 468 11.96 0.63 14.88
N LYS A 469 10.90 1.24 15.44
CA LYS A 469 9.57 0.60 15.53
C LYS A 469 8.95 0.48 14.14
N ILE A 470 9.13 1.49 13.28
CA ILE A 470 8.68 1.44 11.87
C ILE A 470 9.33 0.28 11.13
N LEU A 471 10.62 0.05 11.34
CA LEU A 471 11.34 -1.06 10.73
C LEU A 471 10.83 -2.42 11.24
N GLU A 472 10.43 -2.55 12.52
CA GLU A 472 9.92 -3.80 13.10
C GLU A 472 8.60 -4.27 12.50
N TRP A 473 7.66 -3.35 12.24
CA TRP A 473 6.37 -3.73 11.66
C TRP A 473 6.39 -3.72 10.12
N TYR A 474 7.53 -3.41 9.49
CA TYR A 474 7.63 -3.30 8.04
C TYR A 474 7.53 -4.67 7.36
N GLY A 475 6.32 -5.03 6.92
CA GLY A 475 6.06 -6.31 6.24
C GLY A 475 6.61 -6.38 4.82
N ASP A 476 6.55 -7.58 4.24
CA ASP A 476 6.98 -7.79 2.84
C ASP A 476 6.16 -6.91 1.89
N ARG A 477 6.85 -6.33 0.91
CA ARG A 477 6.24 -5.39 -0.03
C ARG A 477 6.13 -6.00 -1.40
N ALA A 478 4.91 -6.05 -1.94
CA ALA A 478 4.67 -6.44 -3.33
C ALA A 478 5.41 -5.49 -4.27
N CYS A 479 6.44 -5.98 -4.97
CA CYS A 479 7.41 -5.13 -5.66
C CYS A 479 7.21 -5.03 -7.18
N ILE A 480 6.23 -5.75 -7.72
CA ILE A 480 5.90 -5.75 -9.15
C ILE A 480 4.42 -5.51 -9.40
N ARG A 481 4.06 -5.03 -10.59
CA ARG A 481 2.69 -4.76 -11.04
C ARG A 481 2.49 -5.24 -12.48
N GLN A 482 1.26 -5.60 -12.79
CA GLN A 482 0.80 -5.95 -14.14
C GLN A 482 -0.03 -4.81 -14.73
N GLY A 483 -0.09 -4.74 -16.06
CA GLY A 483 -0.88 -3.76 -16.81
C GLY A 483 -0.05 -2.65 -17.43
N SER A 484 -0.68 -1.51 -17.72
CA SER A 484 -0.09 -0.40 -18.47
C SER A 484 0.84 0.50 -17.65
N TRP A 485 1.59 -0.06 -16.70
CA TRP A 485 2.50 0.71 -15.84
C TRP A 485 3.73 1.19 -16.63
N LEU A 486 4.12 2.45 -16.42
CA LEU A 486 5.46 2.90 -16.80
C LEU A 486 6.46 2.41 -15.75
N GLY A 487 7.66 2.02 -16.18
CA GLY A 487 8.72 1.59 -15.27
C GLY A 487 9.73 0.65 -15.89
N THR A 488 10.45 -0.06 -15.02
CA THR A 488 11.44 -1.07 -15.39
C THR A 488 10.80 -2.45 -15.47
N PRO A 489 10.94 -3.19 -16.59
CA PRO A 489 10.53 -4.59 -16.65
C PRO A 489 11.28 -5.45 -15.64
N PHE A 490 10.55 -6.31 -14.94
CA PHE A 490 11.11 -7.18 -13.92
C PHE A 490 12.09 -8.20 -14.54
N PRO A 491 13.32 -8.33 -14.04
CA PRO A 491 14.39 -9.08 -14.70
C PRO A 491 14.22 -10.61 -14.79
N PHE A 492 13.19 -11.16 -14.13
CA PHE A 492 12.88 -12.59 -14.13
C PHE A 492 11.57 -12.94 -14.86
N ASP A 493 10.72 -11.94 -15.12
CA ASP A 493 9.50 -12.06 -15.95
C ASP A 493 9.11 -10.68 -16.47
N GLU A 494 9.41 -10.40 -17.74
CA GLU A 494 9.24 -9.08 -18.36
C GLU A 494 7.77 -8.64 -18.50
N LYS A 495 6.80 -9.54 -18.27
CA LYS A 495 5.37 -9.19 -18.22
C LYS A 495 5.04 -8.27 -17.05
N TRP A 496 5.91 -8.24 -16.05
CA TRP A 496 5.74 -7.45 -14.85
C TRP A 496 6.64 -6.22 -14.87
N VAL A 497 6.14 -5.14 -14.28
CA VAL A 497 6.86 -3.88 -14.12
C VAL A 497 7.14 -3.67 -12.63
N ILE A 498 8.37 -3.27 -12.29
CA ILE A 498 8.75 -2.95 -10.92
C ILE A 498 8.00 -1.70 -10.45
N GLU A 499 7.47 -1.75 -9.22
CA GLU A 499 6.63 -0.67 -8.68
C GLU A 499 7.45 0.54 -8.16
N PRO A 500 6.86 1.75 -8.13
CA PRO A 500 7.57 3.01 -7.88
C PRO A 500 8.37 3.06 -6.57
N ILE A 501 7.91 2.47 -5.47
CA ILE A 501 8.68 2.52 -4.21
C ILE A 501 9.85 1.54 -4.22
N SER A 502 9.76 0.46 -4.98
CA SER A 502 10.82 -0.55 -5.08
C SER A 502 11.92 -0.18 -6.09
N ASP A 503 11.64 0.72 -7.05
CA ASP A 503 12.66 1.25 -7.97
C ASP A 503 13.25 2.60 -7.54
N SER A 504 12.88 3.12 -6.37
CA SER A 504 13.26 4.45 -5.89
C SER A 504 14.12 4.44 -4.62
N THR A 505 14.87 3.38 -4.36
CA THR A 505 15.69 3.25 -3.14
C THR A 505 17.15 3.61 -3.38
N LEU A 506 17.83 2.99 -4.34
CA LEU A 506 19.27 3.19 -4.57
C LEU A 506 19.61 4.23 -5.66
N TYR A 507 18.62 4.95 -6.15
CA TYR A 507 18.76 5.95 -7.21
C TYR A 507 19.80 7.06 -6.94
N PRO A 508 20.17 7.43 -5.69
CA PRO A 508 21.24 8.41 -5.49
C PRO A 508 22.60 7.92 -5.99
N ALA A 509 22.86 6.60 -5.98
CA ALA A 509 24.05 6.04 -6.62
C ALA A 509 24.01 6.26 -8.14
N TYR A 510 22.83 6.13 -8.75
CA TYR A 510 22.67 6.34 -10.19
C TYR A 510 22.92 7.80 -10.61
N TYR A 511 22.63 8.80 -9.77
CA TYR A 511 22.96 10.19 -10.09
C TYR A 511 24.45 10.39 -10.42
N ILE A 512 25.33 9.60 -9.80
CA ILE A 512 26.76 9.70 -10.03
C ILE A 512 27.13 9.20 -11.44
N ILE A 513 26.44 8.19 -11.96
CA ILE A 513 26.72 7.65 -13.30
C ILE A 513 25.90 8.33 -14.40
N SER A 514 24.75 8.92 -14.07
CA SER A 514 23.81 9.53 -15.03
C SER A 514 24.45 10.56 -15.96
N LYS A 515 25.43 11.33 -15.48
CA LYS A 515 26.20 12.27 -16.30
C LYS A 515 26.86 11.60 -17.49
N TYR A 516 27.47 10.44 -17.29
CA TYR A 516 28.18 9.73 -18.36
C TYR A 516 27.21 9.17 -19.40
N VAL A 517 26.03 8.74 -18.95
CA VAL A 517 24.94 8.31 -19.84
C VAL A 517 24.43 9.50 -20.65
N ASN A 518 24.15 10.64 -20.01
CA ASN A 518 23.64 11.85 -20.64
C ASN A 518 24.63 12.50 -21.61
N GLU A 519 25.93 12.41 -21.32
CA GLU A 519 27.02 12.87 -22.19
C GLU A 519 27.35 11.88 -23.31
N GLY A 520 26.72 10.70 -23.35
CA GLY A 520 26.98 9.67 -24.36
C GLY A 520 28.36 9.01 -24.24
N LYS A 521 28.98 9.07 -23.05
CA LYS A 521 30.30 8.49 -22.76
C LYS A 521 30.28 6.99 -22.46
N ILE A 522 29.12 6.48 -22.06
CA ILE A 522 28.89 5.05 -21.84
C ILE A 522 27.65 4.63 -22.60
N ASN A 523 27.71 3.50 -23.29
CA ASN A 523 26.56 2.93 -23.96
C ASN A 523 25.71 2.16 -22.94
N VAL A 524 24.38 2.25 -23.05
CA VAL A 524 23.43 1.54 -22.19
C VAL A 524 23.66 0.02 -22.23
N GLU A 525 24.09 -0.53 -23.36
CA GLU A 525 24.39 -1.98 -23.45
C GLU A 525 25.63 -2.41 -22.68
N GLU A 526 26.54 -1.48 -22.37
CA GLU A 526 27.70 -1.75 -21.51
C GLU A 526 27.31 -1.78 -20.02
N MET A 527 26.15 -1.23 -19.65
CA MET A 527 25.64 -1.17 -18.29
C MET A 527 25.00 -2.51 -17.86
N ASN A 528 25.79 -3.59 -17.88
CA ASN A 528 25.40 -4.92 -17.43
C ASN A 528 25.84 -5.17 -15.97
N ASP A 529 25.59 -6.39 -15.46
CA ASP A 529 25.89 -6.74 -14.07
C ASP A 529 27.38 -6.58 -13.74
N ASP A 530 28.30 -6.93 -14.64
CA ASP A 530 29.75 -6.74 -14.44
C ASP A 530 30.09 -5.26 -14.23
N PHE A 531 29.47 -4.37 -15.02
CA PHE A 531 29.69 -2.93 -14.93
C PHE A 531 29.27 -2.41 -13.56
N PHE A 532 28.04 -2.72 -13.13
CA PHE A 532 27.52 -2.23 -11.86
C PHE A 532 28.24 -2.87 -10.65
N ASP A 533 28.60 -4.15 -10.74
CA ASP A 533 29.39 -4.82 -9.71
C ASP A 533 30.79 -4.20 -9.58
N TYR A 534 31.43 -3.84 -10.69
CA TYR A 534 32.71 -3.14 -10.67
C TYR A 534 32.58 -1.72 -10.11
N VAL A 535 31.60 -0.94 -10.59
CA VAL A 535 31.44 0.47 -10.20
C VAL A 535 31.01 0.64 -8.76
N PHE A 536 30.03 -0.14 -8.29
CA PHE A 536 29.40 0.08 -6.98
C PHE A 536 29.93 -0.85 -5.88
N LEU A 537 30.28 -2.10 -6.21
CA LEU A 537 30.72 -3.09 -5.23
C LEU A 537 32.22 -3.34 -5.28
N GLY A 538 32.86 -2.81 -6.30
CA GLY A 538 34.27 -2.97 -6.52
C GLY A 538 34.72 -4.35 -6.99
N LYS A 539 33.80 -5.18 -7.46
CA LYS A 539 34.04 -6.58 -7.85
C LYS A 539 34.37 -6.69 -9.34
N GLY A 540 35.34 -7.52 -9.69
CA GLY A 540 35.79 -7.69 -11.07
C GLY A 540 36.80 -6.62 -11.51
N GLU A 541 36.98 -6.48 -12.83
CA GLU A 541 37.98 -5.59 -13.45
C GLU A 541 37.31 -4.58 -14.40
N ALA A 542 37.94 -3.42 -14.59
CA ALA A 542 37.48 -2.42 -15.54
C ALA A 542 37.66 -2.92 -16.98
N LYS A 543 36.62 -2.82 -17.80
CA LYS A 543 36.71 -3.15 -19.23
C LYS A 543 37.35 -2.03 -20.07
N ASN A 544 37.36 -0.80 -19.56
CA ASN A 544 37.91 0.38 -20.23
C ASN A 544 38.18 1.51 -19.21
N GLU A 545 38.86 2.58 -19.67
CA GLU A 545 39.20 3.73 -18.83
C GLU A 545 37.96 4.46 -18.27
N ILE A 546 36.84 4.45 -19.00
CA ILE A 546 35.62 5.13 -18.56
C ILE A 546 34.99 4.42 -17.35
N TRP A 547 35.08 3.09 -17.24
CA TRP A 547 34.66 2.36 -16.03
C TRP A 547 35.47 2.77 -14.81
N GLU A 548 36.79 2.90 -14.94
CA GLU A 548 37.64 3.37 -13.86
C GLU A 548 37.31 4.81 -13.44
N GLU A 549 37.05 5.69 -14.42
CA GLU A 549 36.67 7.07 -14.15
C GLU A 549 35.35 7.14 -13.38
N ILE A 550 34.34 6.38 -13.81
CA ILE A 550 33.03 6.31 -13.17
C ILE A 550 33.16 5.80 -11.74
N ARG A 551 33.93 4.72 -11.51
CA ARG A 551 34.17 4.18 -10.18
C ARG A 551 34.87 5.20 -9.27
N LYS A 552 35.93 5.85 -9.76
CA LYS A 552 36.61 6.93 -9.01
C LYS A 552 35.67 8.08 -8.68
N GLU A 553 34.68 8.36 -9.54
CA GLU A 553 33.65 9.35 -9.26
C GLU A 553 32.62 8.86 -8.22
N PHE A 554 32.22 7.59 -8.27
CA PHE A 554 31.38 6.96 -7.25
C PHE A 554 32.03 6.97 -5.87
N ASP A 555 33.27 6.46 -5.77
CA ASP A 555 34.04 6.40 -4.52
C ASP A 555 34.29 7.78 -3.91
N TYR A 556 34.33 8.83 -4.73
CA TYR A 556 34.49 10.21 -4.26
C TYR A 556 33.19 10.80 -3.71
N TRP A 557 32.06 10.63 -4.41
CA TRP A 557 30.80 11.30 -4.04
C TRP A 557 29.98 10.51 -3.01
N TYR A 558 30.02 9.18 -3.06
CA TYR A 558 29.28 8.33 -2.12
C TYR A 558 30.03 8.21 -0.78
N PRO A 559 29.36 8.09 0.38
CA PRO A 559 27.91 7.95 0.60
C PRO A 559 27.12 9.26 0.40
N VAL A 560 25.79 9.18 0.36
CA VAL A 560 24.92 10.38 0.43
C VAL A 560 25.07 11.04 1.81
N ASP A 561 25.33 12.35 1.86
CA ASP A 561 25.44 13.08 3.14
C ASP A 561 24.06 13.51 3.67
N ILE A 562 23.16 13.93 2.78
CA ILE A 562 21.76 14.25 3.14
C ILE A 562 20.79 13.76 2.05
N ASN A 563 19.85 12.91 2.47
CA ASN A 563 18.64 12.57 1.71
C ASN A 563 17.46 13.35 2.31
N LEU A 564 16.92 14.32 1.56
CA LEU A 564 15.75 15.11 1.97
C LEU A 564 14.48 14.61 1.30
N GLY A 565 13.37 14.59 2.05
CA GLY A 565 12.05 14.26 1.55
C GLY A 565 10.95 14.83 2.44
N GLY A 566 9.70 14.73 2.01
CA GLY A 566 8.56 15.19 2.80
C GLY A 566 8.14 14.19 3.87
N LYS A 567 7.16 14.60 4.68
CA LYS A 567 6.64 13.81 5.81
C LYS A 567 5.96 12.52 5.36
N GLU A 568 5.43 12.52 4.15
CA GLU A 568 4.80 11.39 3.48
C GLU A 568 5.76 10.22 3.25
N HIS A 569 7.08 10.46 3.26
CA HIS A 569 8.10 9.42 3.09
C HIS A 569 8.46 8.68 4.38
N LYS A 570 8.03 9.18 5.57
CA LYS A 570 8.43 8.67 6.89
C LYS A 570 8.13 7.17 7.09
N THR A 571 7.02 6.69 6.55
CA THR A 571 6.53 5.32 6.78
C THR A 571 6.55 4.47 5.52
N VAL A 572 7.15 4.96 4.42
CA VAL A 572 7.18 4.24 3.14
C VAL A 572 8.57 4.24 2.51
N HIS A 573 9.09 5.41 2.13
CA HIS A 573 10.31 5.52 1.33
C HIS A 573 11.58 5.49 2.18
N PHE A 574 11.64 6.24 3.27
CA PHE A 574 12.84 6.26 4.12
C PHE A 574 13.16 4.92 4.81
N PRO A 575 12.18 4.15 5.31
CA PRO A 575 12.48 2.81 5.84
C PRO A 575 13.11 1.91 4.79
N VAL A 576 12.52 1.82 3.59
CA VAL A 576 13.06 0.97 2.52
C VAL A 576 14.37 1.50 1.93
N PHE A 577 14.61 2.83 1.97
CA PHE A 577 15.90 3.43 1.59
C PHE A 577 17.04 2.94 2.49
N ILE A 578 16.77 2.70 3.77
CA ILE A 578 17.77 2.20 4.73
C ILE A 578 17.91 0.68 4.62
N MET A 579 16.82 -0.02 4.34
CA MET A 579 16.82 -1.48 4.18
C MET A 579 17.47 -1.95 2.88
N ASN A 580 17.46 -1.14 1.81
CA ASN A 580 18.18 -1.44 0.56
C ASN A 580 19.63 -0.98 0.62
#